data_AF-A0A1I6L0P4-F1
#
_entry.id   AF-A0A1I6L0P4-F1
#
_cell.length_a   1.000
_cell.length_b   1.000
_cell.length_c   1.000
_cell.angle_alpha   90.00
_cell.angle_beta   90.00
_cell.angle_gamma   90.00
#
_symmetry.space_group_name_H-M   'P 1'
#
loop_
_entity.id
_entity.type
_entity.pdbx_description
1 polymer ?
#
loop_
_entity_poly.entity_id
_entity_poly.type
_entity_poly.pdbx_seq_one_letter_code
_entity_poly.pdbx_strand_id
1 'polypeptide(L)' 'MRYAGPIRVAGTIATMVQPGPTPALSMEGRTRFNYMVVNFPAGYREQLALLSKGQFITVSCQSVRSLGGTTILSGCLLN' A
#
# COMPACT_ATOMS: atom_id res chain seq x y z
N MET A 1 -3.78 -19.03 -0.23
CA MET A 1 -3.79 -17.55 -0.07
C MET A 1 -4.12 -17.24 1.38
N ARG A 2 -3.33 -16.42 2.09
CA ARG A 2 -3.50 -16.22 3.55
C ARG A 2 -4.64 -15.27 3.95
N TYR A 3 -5.25 -14.56 3.01
CA TYR A 3 -6.39 -13.67 3.25
C TYR A 3 -7.40 -13.81 2.11
N ALA A 4 -8.63 -14.22 2.44
CA ALA A 4 -9.74 -14.38 1.50
C ALA A 4 -10.76 -13.26 1.73
N GLY A 5 -10.44 -12.06 1.25
CA GLY A 5 -11.34 -10.91 1.38
C GLY A 5 -10.60 -9.58 1.52
N PRO A 6 -11.34 -8.47 1.45
CA PRO A 6 -10.78 -7.14 1.63
C PRO A 6 -10.17 -7.03 3.03
N ILE A 7 -8.96 -6.49 3.11
CA ILE A 7 -8.26 -6.25 4.37
C ILE A 7 -8.05 -4.76 4.60
N ARG A 8 -7.99 -4.38 5.87
CA ARG A 8 -7.59 -3.04 6.29
C ARG A 8 -6.18 -3.08 6.84
N VAL A 9 -5.35 -2.15 6.39
CA VAL A 9 -3.96 -2.04 6.80
C VAL A 9 -3.65 -0.61 7.17
N ALA A 10 -2.98 -0.43 8.31
CA ALA A 10 -2.48 0.85 8.74
C ALA A 10 -0.96 0.81 8.85
N GLY A 11 -0.31 1.92 8.52
CA GLY A 11 1.14 2.02 8.53
C GLY A 11 1.63 3.40 8.13
N THR A 12 2.95 3.56 8.21
CA THR A 12 3.61 4.82 7.86
C THR A 12 4.14 4.75 6.43
N ILE A 13 3.95 5.81 5.65
CA ILE A 13 4.50 5.88 4.29
C ILE A 13 6.03 5.93 4.38
N ALA A 14 6.69 4.85 3.96
CA ALA A 14 8.15 4.76 3.93
C ALA A 14 8.71 5.45 2.69
N THR A 15 8.13 5.17 1.52
CA THR A 15 8.48 5.82 0.24
C THR A 15 7.28 5.82 -0.71
N MET A 16 7.18 6.85 -1.54
CA MET A 16 6.27 6.85 -2.68
C MET A 16 6.93 6.05 -3.81
N VAL A 17 6.30 5.00 -4.34
CA VAL A 17 6.86 4.20 -5.44
C VAL A 17 6.16 4.61 -6.74
N GLN A 18 6.87 5.36 -7.58
CA GLN A 18 6.47 5.72 -8.96
C GLN A 18 7.47 5.05 -9.92
N PRO A 19 7.22 4.84 -11.23
CA PRO A 19 6.05 5.10 -12.08
C PRO A 19 5.46 3.82 -12.73
N GLY A 20 4.23 3.90 -13.21
CA GLY A 20 3.49 2.82 -13.90
C GLY A 20 2.03 3.22 -14.08
N PRO A 21 1.21 2.45 -14.83
CA PRO A 21 -0.21 2.77 -15.02
C PRO A 21 -1.00 2.73 -13.69
N THR A 22 -0.51 1.99 -12.71
CA THR A 22 -1.05 1.91 -11.35
C THR A 22 -0.04 2.48 -10.36
N PRO A 23 -0.38 3.52 -9.58
CA PRO A 23 0.52 4.06 -8.59
C PRO A 23 0.69 3.11 -7.40
N ALA A 24 1.88 3.10 -6.80
CA ALA A 24 2.21 2.25 -5.68
C ALA A 24 2.90 3.04 -4.55
N LEU A 25 2.82 2.54 -3.32
CA LEU A 25 3.50 3.10 -2.17
C LEU A 25 4.21 1.99 -1.41
N SER A 26 5.33 2.31 -0.77
CA SER A 26 5.90 1.48 0.26
C SER A 26 5.40 1.96 1.62
N MET A 27 4.77 1.08 2.38
CA MET A 27 4.33 1.33 3.74
C MET A 27 5.14 0.47 4.72
N GLU A 28 5.50 1.06 5.85
CA GLU A 28 6.03 0.34 6.99
C GLU A 28 4.89 0.04 7.96
N GLY A 29 4.76 -1.23 8.34
CA GLY A 29 3.76 -1.67 9.32
C GLY A 29 4.14 -1.32 10.76
N ARG A 30 3.40 -1.87 11.73
CA ARG A 30 3.68 -1.68 13.16
C ARG A 30 5.04 -2.24 13.59
N THR A 31 5.51 -3.30 12.94
CA THR A 31 6.81 -3.90 13.22
C THR A 31 7.86 -3.22 12.36
N ARG A 32 8.90 -2.65 13.00
CA ARG A 32 10.01 -1.99 12.29
C ARG A 32 10.61 -2.89 11.22
N PHE A 33 11.03 -2.27 10.12
CA PHE A 33 11.65 -2.90 8.96
C PHE A 33 10.76 -3.88 8.17
N ASN A 34 9.47 -3.99 8.50
CA ASN A 34 8.52 -4.74 7.69
C ASN A 34 7.83 -3.80 6.70
N TYR A 35 8.37 -3.79 5.48
CA TYR A 35 7.84 -3.02 4.37
C TYR A 35 6.85 -3.83 3.56
N MET A 36 5.81 -3.14 3.09
CA MET A 36 4.80 -3.69 2.20
C MET A 36 4.57 -2.73 1.04
N VAL A 37 4.37 -3.31 -0.14
CA VAL A 37 4.02 -2.55 -1.34
C VAL A 37 2.51 -2.47 -1.44
N VAL A 38 1.99 -1.27 -1.62
CA VAL A 38 0.56 -0.97 -1.64
C VAL A 38 0.21 -0.41 -3.00
N ASN A 39 -0.51 -1.19 -3.82
CA ASN A 39 -0.89 -0.81 -5.17
C ASN A 39 -2.32 -0.27 -5.22
N PHE A 40 -2.46 0.87 -5.88
CA PHE A 40 -3.73 1.57 -6.07
C PHE A 40 -4.19 1.44 -7.53
N PRO A 41 -5.50 1.56 -7.81
CA PRO A 41 -6.03 1.57 -9.17
C PRO A 41 -5.44 2.69 -10.03
N ALA A 42 -5.54 2.55 -11.36
CA ALA A 42 -5.26 3.65 -12.28
C ALA A 42 -6.15 4.87 -11.95
N GLY A 43 -5.62 6.08 -12.09
CA GLY A 43 -6.33 7.33 -11.77
C GLY A 43 -6.27 7.77 -10.29
N TYR A 44 -5.80 6.93 -9.37
CA TYR A 44 -5.69 7.28 -7.94
C TYR A 44 -4.53 8.24 -7.62
N ARG A 45 -3.73 8.62 -8.62
CA ARG A 45 -2.47 9.35 -8.45
C ARG A 45 -2.65 10.72 -7.81
N GLU A 46 -3.71 11.45 -8.16
CA GLU A 46 -3.99 12.78 -7.62
C GLU A 46 -4.30 12.74 -6.12
N GLN A 47 -5.05 11.74 -5.66
CA GLN A 47 -5.35 11.55 -4.25
C GLN A 47 -4.09 11.19 -3.44
N LEU A 48 -3.19 10.40 -4.03
CA LEU A 48 -1.91 10.06 -3.40
C LEU A 48 -0.93 11.23 -3.41
N ALA A 49 -1.09 12.23 -4.29
CA ALA A 49 -0.21 13.39 -4.36
C ALA A 49 -0.31 14.30 -3.12
N LEU A 50 -1.42 14.21 -2.37
CA LEU A 50 -1.61 14.92 -1.11
C LEU A 50 -0.89 14.27 0.07
N LEU A 51 -0.34 13.06 -0.11
CA LEU A 51 0.32 12.30 0.95
C LEU A 51 1.82 12.59 1.00
N SER A 52 2.39 12.47 2.19
CA SER A 52 3.81 12.71 2.44
C SER A 52 4.50 11.50 3.06
N LYS A 53 5.80 11.33 2.77
CA LYS A 53 6.65 10.37 3.48
C LYS A 53 6.60 10.64 4.99
N GLY A 54 6.50 9.58 5.79
CA GLY A 54 6.37 9.67 7.25
C GLY A 54 4.92 9.86 7.74
N GLN A 55 3.97 10.08 6.84
CA GLN A 55 2.56 10.16 7.21
C GLN A 55 2.01 8.77 7.54
N PHE A 56 1.24 8.69 8.62
CA PHE A 56 0.49 7.48 8.97
C PHE A 56 -0.83 7.45 8.21
N ILE A 57 -1.09 6.37 7.49
CA ILE A 57 -2.31 6.19 6.69
C ILE A 57 -2.97 4.85 6.97
N THR A 58 -4.26 4.77 6.68
CA THR A 58 -5.02 3.52 6.63
C THR A 58 -5.53 3.29 5.22
N VAL A 59 -5.41 2.05 4.75
CA VAL A 59 -5.88 1.63 3.42
C VAL A 59 -6.76 0.40 3.52
N SER A 60 -7.77 0.33 2.66
CA SER A 60 -8.59 -0.85 2.45
C SER A 60 -8.18 -1.48 1.12
N CYS A 61 -7.75 -2.74 1.12
CA CYS A 61 -7.20 -3.43 -0.06
C CYS A 61 -7.97 -4.71 -0.36
N GLN A 62 -8.18 -5.01 -1.63
CA GLN A 62 -8.96 -6.18 -2.08
C GLN A 62 -8.22 -7.50 -1.93
N SER A 63 -6.89 -7.50 -2.04
CA SER A 63 -6.10 -8.73 -1.98
C SER A 63 -4.69 -8.52 -1.43
N VAL A 64 -4.13 -9.62 -0.91
CA VAL A 64 -2.77 -9.71 -0.40
C VAL A 64 -2.06 -10.86 -1.08
N ARG A 65 -0.84 -10.61 -1.56
CA ARG A 65 0.07 -11.65 -2.04
C ARG A 65 1.47 -11.44 -1.46
N SER A 66 2.24 -12.52 -1.38
CA SER A 66 3.66 -12.45 -1.05
C SER A 66 4.46 -12.78 -2.31
N LEU A 67 5.48 -11.97 -2.60
CA LEU A 67 6.39 -12.17 -3.73
C LEU A 67 7.82 -11.96 -3.24
N GLY A 68 8.65 -13.02 -3.26
CA GLY A 68 10.05 -12.94 -2.82
C GLY A 68 10.22 -12.42 -1.40
N GLY A 69 9.31 -12.75 -0.48
CA GLY A 69 9.32 -12.24 0.91
C GLY A 69 8.70 -10.85 1.09
N THR A 70 8.41 -10.13 0.00
CA THR A 70 7.72 -8.84 0.05
C THR A 70 6.21 -9.04 0.10
N THR A 71 5.54 -8.39 1.04
CA THR A 71 4.06 -8.35 1.07
C THR A 71 3.56 -7.29 0.09
N ILE A 72 2.65 -7.68 -0.80
CA ILE A 72 2.04 -6.81 -1.80
C ILE A 72 0.54 -6.77 -1.57
N LEU A 73 0.02 -5.58 -1.36
CA LEU A 73 -1.40 -5.27 -1.29
C LEU A 73 -1.86 -4.71 -2.63
N SER A 74 -3.02 -5.15 -3.12
CA SER A 74 -3.55 -4.72 -4.43
C SER A 74 -5.01 -4.30 -4.35
N GLY A 75 -5.38 -3.37 -5.23
CA GLY A 75 -6.73 -2.81 -5.26
C GLY A 75 -7.00 -1.98 -4.00
N CYS A 76 -6.01 -1.20 -3.56
CA CYS A 76 -6.09 -0.42 -2.35
C CYS A 76 -6.76 0.93 -2.57
N LEU A 77 -7.49 1.38 -1.55
CA LEU A 77 -8.15 2.68 -1.48
C LEU A 77 -7.79 3.33 -0.15
N LEU A 78 -7.64 4.66 -0.15
CA LEU A 78 -7.50 5.43 1.09
C LEU A 78 -8.82 5.38 1.86
N ASN A 79 -8.73 5.24 3.18
CA ASN A 79 -9.87 5.07 4.07
C ASN A 79 -9.90 6.11 5.18
#